data_AF-A0A7K3VWE0-F1
#
_entry.id   AF-A0A7K3VWE0-F1
#
_cell.length_a   1.000
_cell.length_b   1.000
_cell.length_c   1.000
_cell.angle_alpha   90.00
_cell.angle_beta   90.00
_cell.angle_gamma   90.00
#
_symmetry.space_group_name_H-M   'P 1'
#
loop_
_entity.id
_entity.type
_entity.pdbx_description
1 polymer ?
#
loop_
_entity_poly.entity_id
_entity_poly.type
_entity_poly.pdbx_seq_one_letter_code
_entity_poly.pdbx_strand_id
1 'polypeptide(L)'
;MDTADAVEGAEPPPTPIEEADPWRIVDVQTLDAVTVSAVIGQVEVSPQADQLAYRESEIDALWTLADMAVKAGRPGAQEWLELLWEAHDHVGDGNHAQALAALQQLRDTLGAHAV
;
A
#
# COMPACT_ATOMS: atom_id res chain seq x y z
N MET A 1 6.27 2.96 -49.02
CA MET A 1 6.16 1.70 -48.26
C MET A 1 7.41 1.60 -47.42
N ASP A 2 7.39 1.51 -46.10
CA ASP A 2 6.52 2.00 -45.04
C ASP A 2 7.41 1.78 -43.80
N THR A 3 7.55 2.82 -42.99
CA THR A 3 8.45 2.86 -41.84
C THR A 3 7.79 2.19 -40.65
N ALA A 4 8.32 1.06 -40.18
CA ALA A 4 7.94 0.52 -38.87
C ALA A 4 9.01 0.92 -37.85
N ASP A 5 8.81 2.12 -37.34
CA ASP A 5 9.39 2.69 -36.14
C ASP A 5 8.97 1.82 -34.94
N ALA A 6 9.93 1.23 -34.24
CA ALA A 6 9.67 0.48 -33.02
C ALA A 6 9.54 1.47 -31.87
N VAL A 7 8.29 1.78 -31.51
CA VAL A 7 7.94 2.54 -30.31
C VAL A 7 8.36 1.78 -29.05
N GLU A 8 9.57 2.07 -28.59
CA GLU A 8 10.07 1.79 -27.25
C GLU A 8 9.47 2.84 -26.29
N GLY A 9 8.72 2.41 -25.26
CA GLY A 9 8.29 3.33 -24.18
C GLY A 9 6.84 3.26 -23.70
N ALA A 10 6.08 2.20 -23.98
CA ALA A 10 4.82 2.01 -23.28
C ALA A 10 5.09 1.30 -21.94
N GLU A 11 4.85 1.99 -20.82
CA GLU A 11 4.68 1.32 -19.52
C GLU A 11 3.62 0.21 -19.70
N PRO A 12 3.85 -0.99 -19.15
CA PRO A 12 2.84 -2.03 -19.19
C PRO A 12 1.56 -1.47 -18.55
N PRO A 13 0.37 -1.81 -19.10
CA PRO A 13 -0.88 -1.38 -18.51
C PRO A 13 -0.90 -1.77 -17.03
N PRO A 14 -1.53 -0.98 -16.15
CA PRO A 14 -1.64 -1.35 -14.74
C PRO A 14 -2.20 -2.76 -14.68
N THR A 15 -1.44 -3.66 -14.07
CA THR A 15 -1.79 -5.06 -13.91
C THR A 15 -3.19 -5.10 -13.31
N PRO A 16 -4.12 -5.96 -13.81
CA PRO A 16 -5.38 -6.17 -13.14
C PRO A 16 -5.12 -6.40 -11.65
N ILE A 17 -5.96 -5.88 -10.76
CA ILE A 17 -5.88 -6.21 -9.34
C ILE A 17 -6.07 -7.72 -9.24
N GLU A 18 -4.96 -8.45 -9.27
CA GLU A 18 -4.92 -9.89 -9.17
C GLU A 18 -5.53 -10.27 -7.82
N GLU A 19 -6.35 -11.32 -7.84
CA GLU A 19 -7.07 -11.86 -6.69
C GLU A 19 -6.15 -11.98 -5.46
N ALA A 20 -6.67 -11.64 -4.28
CA ALA A 20 -5.87 -11.62 -3.06
C ALA A 20 -5.39 -13.03 -2.69
N ASP A 21 -4.10 -13.13 -2.33
CA ASP A 21 -3.44 -14.37 -1.93
C ASP A 21 -2.59 -14.06 -0.70
N PRO A 22 -2.91 -14.63 0.48
CA PRO A 22 -2.21 -14.30 1.72
C PRO A 22 -0.71 -14.65 1.71
N TRP A 23 -0.24 -15.44 0.75
CA TRP A 23 1.17 -15.76 0.57
C TRP A 23 1.87 -14.87 -0.46
N ARG A 24 1.12 -14.06 -1.21
CA ARG A 24 1.68 -13.05 -2.09
C ARG A 24 2.10 -11.84 -1.27
N ILE A 25 3.27 -11.31 -1.62
CA ILE A 25 3.79 -10.05 -1.07
C ILE A 25 3.47 -8.94 -2.07
N VAL A 26 2.88 -7.86 -1.59
CA VAL A 26 2.72 -6.62 -2.35
C VAL A 26 4.08 -5.94 -2.43
N ASP A 27 4.56 -5.69 -3.64
CA ASP A 27 5.79 -4.93 -3.86
C ASP A 27 5.51 -3.43 -3.64
N VAL A 28 5.79 -2.95 -2.42
CA VAL A 28 5.53 -1.56 -2.03
C VAL A 28 6.66 -0.65 -2.53
N GLN A 29 6.41 0.02 -3.66
CA GLN A 29 7.35 0.98 -4.28
C GLN A 29 6.85 2.43 -4.20
N THR A 30 5.54 2.63 -4.05
CA THR A 30 4.90 3.96 -4.00
C THR A 30 3.91 4.05 -2.85
N LEU A 31 3.76 5.25 -2.29
CA LEU A 31 2.74 5.57 -1.31
C LEU A 31 1.57 6.26 -2.02
N ASP A 32 0.63 5.45 -2.50
CA ASP A 32 -0.59 5.90 -3.18
C ASP A 32 -1.79 5.02 -2.82
N ALA A 33 -2.99 5.49 -3.16
CA ALA A 33 -4.23 4.79 -2.84
C ALA A 33 -4.33 3.39 -3.50
N VAL A 34 -3.66 3.16 -4.64
CA VAL A 34 -3.69 1.87 -5.34
C VAL A 34 -2.88 0.85 -4.57
N THR A 35 -1.66 1.20 -4.17
CA THR A 35 -0.77 0.34 -3.38
C THR A 35 -1.37 0.02 -2.02
N VAL A 36 -1.96 1.02 -1.33
CA VAL A 36 -2.64 0.79 -0.06
C VAL A 36 -3.86 -0.14 -0.24
N SER A 37 -4.62 0.00 -1.34
CA SER A 37 -5.72 -0.93 -1.64
C SER A 37 -5.26 -2.36 -1.84
N ALA A 38 -4.10 -2.57 -2.48
CA ALA A 38 -3.52 -3.89 -2.65
C ALA A 38 -3.14 -4.52 -1.30
N VAL A 39 -2.52 -3.75 -0.40
CA VAL A 39 -2.18 -4.19 0.97
C VAL A 39 -3.44 -4.52 1.78
N ILE A 40 -4.48 -3.67 1.73
CA ILE A 40 -5.79 -3.93 2.37
C ILE A 40 -6.31 -5.30 1.94
N GLY A 41 -6.36 -5.58 0.62
CA GLY A 41 -6.86 -6.84 0.10
C GLY A 41 -6.10 -8.06 0.62
N GLN A 42 -4.80 -7.92 0.90
CA GLN A 42 -4.05 -9.02 1.50
C GLN A 42 -4.28 -9.17 3.01
N VAL A 43 -4.40 -8.07 3.76
CA VAL A 43 -4.74 -8.10 5.18
C VAL A 43 -6.11 -8.78 5.39
N GLU A 44 -7.07 -8.54 4.51
CA GLU A 44 -8.40 -9.16 4.55
C GLU A 44 -8.36 -10.70 4.44
N VAL A 45 -7.38 -11.26 3.73
CA VAL A 45 -7.30 -12.71 3.47
C VAL A 45 -6.23 -13.44 4.29
N SER A 46 -5.56 -12.77 5.24
CA SER A 46 -4.40 -13.29 5.99
C SER A 46 -4.70 -13.64 7.46
N PRO A 47 -5.41 -14.75 7.77
CA PRO A 47 -5.80 -15.08 9.14
C PRO A 47 -4.69 -15.70 10.01
N GLN A 48 -3.54 -16.07 9.44
CA GLN A 48 -2.49 -16.82 10.14
C GLN A 48 -1.29 -15.94 10.50
N ALA A 49 -0.63 -16.23 11.63
CA ALA A 49 0.51 -15.47 12.13
C ALA A 49 1.65 -15.31 11.10
N ASP A 50 1.98 -16.37 10.36
CA ASP A 50 3.05 -16.30 9.33
C ASP A 50 2.67 -15.37 8.16
N GLN A 51 1.38 -15.26 7.85
CA GLN A 51 0.86 -14.36 6.82
C GLN A 51 0.85 -12.91 7.33
N LEU A 52 0.53 -12.73 8.62
CA LEU A 52 0.59 -11.42 9.29
C LEU A 52 2.01 -10.85 9.32
N ALA A 53 3.04 -11.67 9.45
CA ALA A 53 4.42 -11.20 9.34
C ALA A 53 4.72 -10.54 7.98
N TYR A 54 4.12 -11.04 6.89
CA TYR A 54 4.21 -10.36 5.59
C TYR A 54 3.41 -9.07 5.54
N ARG A 55 2.24 -9.02 6.20
CA ARG A 55 1.42 -7.81 6.27
C ARG A 55 2.12 -6.71 7.05
N GLU A 56 2.73 -7.04 8.19
CA GLU A 56 3.57 -6.12 8.97
C GLU A 56 4.69 -5.54 8.10
N SER A 57 5.40 -6.40 7.37
CA SER A 57 6.51 -5.97 6.50
C SER A 57 6.07 -5.00 5.39
N GLU A 58 4.88 -5.21 4.81
CA GLU A 58 4.32 -4.30 3.80
C GLU A 58 3.88 -2.95 4.41
N ILE A 59 3.31 -2.98 5.62
CA ILE A 59 2.94 -1.76 6.35
C ILE A 59 4.20 -0.98 6.75
N ASP A 60 5.27 -1.66 7.15
CA ASP A 60 6.57 -1.04 7.43
C ASP A 60 7.18 -0.38 6.19
N ALA A 61 7.02 -0.99 5.02
CA ALA A 61 7.45 -0.39 3.76
C ALA A 61 6.65 0.89 3.45
N LEU A 62 5.33 0.86 3.62
CA LEU A 62 4.49 2.06 3.50
C LEU A 62 4.88 3.13 4.53
N TRP A 63 5.14 2.73 5.78
CA TRP A 63 5.58 3.63 6.84
C TRP A 63 6.89 4.32 6.44
N THR A 64 7.87 3.56 5.96
CA THR A 64 9.15 4.13 5.47
C THR A 64 8.91 5.21 4.42
N LEU A 65 8.01 4.98 3.46
CA LEU A 65 7.65 5.98 2.45
C LEU A 65 6.94 7.21 3.05
N ALA A 66 6.07 7.02 4.04
CA ALA A 66 5.41 8.12 4.75
C ALA A 66 6.41 8.96 5.56
N ASP A 67 7.38 8.34 6.24
CA ASP A 67 8.44 9.04 6.96
C ASP A 67 9.32 9.86 6.01
N MET A 68 9.66 9.31 4.83
CA MET A 68 10.33 10.07 3.77
C MET A 68 9.49 11.26 3.28
N ALA A 69 8.17 11.10 3.15
CA ALA A 69 7.26 12.17 2.78
C ALA A 69 7.17 13.28 3.86
N VAL A 70 7.16 12.91 5.14
CA VAL A 70 7.22 13.86 6.28
C VAL A 70 8.52 14.66 6.23
N LYS A 71 9.66 13.98 6.07
CA LYS A 71 10.98 14.63 5.95
C LYS A 71 11.08 15.57 4.74
N ALA A 72 10.37 15.25 3.66
CA ALA A 72 10.26 16.10 2.47
C ALA A 72 9.26 17.26 2.62
N GLY A 73 8.54 17.36 3.74
CA GLY A 73 7.56 18.41 4.00
C GLY A 73 6.28 18.29 3.17
N ARG A 74 5.90 17.07 2.75
CA ARG A 74 4.65 16.87 2.02
C ARG A 74 3.44 17.16 2.91
N PRO A 75 2.45 17.97 2.47
CA PRO A 75 1.22 18.17 3.21
C PRO A 75 0.49 16.84 3.47
N GLY A 76 -0.07 16.66 4.67
CA GLY A 76 -0.79 15.45 5.05
C GLY A 76 0.10 14.27 5.46
N ALA A 77 1.41 14.30 5.20
CA ALA A 77 2.29 13.15 5.45
C ALA A 77 2.38 12.74 6.93
N GLN A 78 2.22 13.68 7.86
CA GLN A 78 2.19 13.38 9.29
C GLN A 78 0.98 12.53 9.66
N GLU A 79 -0.19 12.81 9.08
CA GLU A 79 -1.41 12.02 9.28
C GLU A 79 -1.24 10.61 8.68
N TRP A 80 -0.64 10.50 7.50
CA TRP A 80 -0.35 9.19 6.89
C TRP A 80 0.56 8.34 7.78
N LEU A 81 1.57 8.96 8.39
CA LEU A 81 2.49 8.30 9.30
C LEU A 81 1.79 7.74 10.54
N GLU A 82 0.88 8.53 11.12
CA GLU A 82 0.09 8.14 12.30
C GLU A 82 -0.84 6.95 11.98
N LEU A 83 -1.53 7.00 10.84
CA LEU A 83 -2.39 5.89 10.39
C LEU A 83 -1.62 4.60 10.13
N LEU A 84 -0.40 4.70 9.59
CA LEU A 84 0.47 3.54 9.36
C LEU A 84 1.01 2.94 10.66
N TRP A 85 1.31 3.78 11.65
CA TRP A 85 1.65 3.31 12.99
C TRP A 85 0.49 2.53 13.63
N GLU A 86 -0.73 3.07 13.58
CA GLU A 86 -1.93 2.39 14.08
C GLU A 86 -2.19 1.07 13.35
N ALA A 87 -2.05 1.06 12.02
CA ALA A 87 -2.21 -0.16 11.23
C ALA A 87 -1.18 -1.23 11.62
N HIS A 88 0.09 -0.85 11.77
CA HIS A 88 1.17 -1.77 12.16
C HIS A 88 0.88 -2.40 13.52
N ASP A 89 0.57 -1.59 14.54
CA ASP A 89 0.27 -2.07 15.90
C ASP A 89 -0.89 -3.07 15.90
N HIS A 90 -1.95 -2.74 15.17
CA HIS A 90 -3.12 -3.62 15.06
C HIS A 90 -2.88 -4.90 14.28
N VAL A 91 -2.02 -4.92 13.25
CA VAL A 91 -1.64 -6.16 12.58
C VAL A 91 -0.83 -7.06 13.52
N GLY A 92 0.13 -6.50 14.26
CA GLY A 92 0.94 -7.26 15.22
C GLY A 92 0.13 -7.88 16.36
N ASP A 93 -0.93 -7.19 16.79
CA ASP A 93 -1.88 -7.69 17.80
C ASP A 93 -2.93 -8.66 17.22
N GLY A 94 -2.94 -8.91 15.91
CA GLY A 94 -3.97 -9.72 15.23
C GLY A 94 -5.35 -9.05 15.18
N ASN A 95 -5.42 -7.74 15.42
CA ASN A 95 -6.65 -6.96 15.44
C ASN A 95 -7.03 -6.44 14.04
N HIS A 96 -7.35 -7.38 13.15
CA HIS A 96 -7.54 -7.13 11.72
C HIS A 96 -8.54 -6.02 11.40
N ALA A 97 -9.67 -5.93 12.12
CA ALA A 97 -10.70 -4.94 11.81
C ALA A 97 -10.19 -3.50 11.99
N GLN A 98 -9.36 -3.26 13.01
CA GLN A 98 -8.81 -1.95 13.31
C GLN A 98 -7.64 -1.63 12.37
N ALA A 99 -6.80 -2.61 12.06
CA ALA A 99 -5.78 -2.46 11.02
C ALA A 99 -6.40 -2.06 9.67
N LEU A 100 -7.47 -2.75 9.26
CA LEU A 100 -8.19 -2.44 8.03
C LEU A 100 -8.82 -1.04 8.06
N ALA A 101 -9.40 -0.62 9.18
CA ALA A 101 -9.97 0.72 9.32
C ALA A 101 -8.91 1.82 9.12
N ALA A 102 -7.74 1.69 9.75
CA ALA A 102 -6.64 2.63 9.60
C ALA A 102 -6.12 2.68 8.15
N LEU A 103 -5.93 1.52 7.52
CA LEU A 103 -5.49 1.45 6.12
C LEU A 103 -6.53 2.02 5.14
N GLN A 104 -7.83 1.80 5.39
CA GLN A 104 -8.90 2.39 4.59
C GLN A 104 -8.90 3.91 4.68
N GLN A 105 -8.72 4.47 5.89
CA GLN A 105 -8.59 5.91 6.07
C GLN A 105 -7.33 6.47 5.37
N LEU A 106 -6.20 5.75 5.43
CA LEU A 106 -4.98 6.12 4.70
C LEU A 106 -5.23 6.15 3.19
N ARG A 107 -5.86 5.11 2.63
CA ARG A 107 -6.22 5.06 1.20
C ARG A 107 -7.06 6.27 0.81
N ASP A 108 -8.07 6.60 1.61
CA ASP A 108 -9.02 7.66 1.30
C ASP A 108 -8.35 9.04 1.37
N THR A 109 -7.46 9.28 2.35
CA THR A 109 -6.66 10.53 2.42
C THR A 109 -5.70 10.67 1.24
N LEU A 110 -4.99 9.60 0.85
CA LEU A 110 -4.12 9.60 -0.33
C LEU A 110 -4.91 9.84 -1.63
N GLY A 111 -6.12 9.28 -1.74
CA GLY A 111 -7.01 9.51 -2.88
C GLY A 111 -7.49 10.97 -2.99
N ALA A 112 -7.74 11.63 -1.85
CA ALA A 112 -8.14 13.04 -1.82
C ALA A 112 -6.99 13.99 -2.21
N HIS A 113 -5.73 13.60 -1.99
CA HIS A 113 -4.54 14.39 -2.34
C HIS A 113 -4.00 14.15 -3.75
N ALA A 114 -4.55 13.18 -4.50
CA ALA A 114 -4.17 12.89 -5.88
C ALA A 114 -4.87 13.81 -6.92
N VAL A 115 -5.75 14.71 -6.47
CA VAL A 115 -6.53 15.69 -7.26
C VAL A 115 -6.02 17.10 -6.99
#